data_AF-A0A485BBP9-F1
#
_entry.id   AF-A0A485BBP9-F1
#
_cell.length_a   1.000
_cell.length_b   1.000
_cell.length_c   1.000
_cell.angle_alpha   90.00
_cell.angle_beta   90.00
_cell.angle_gamma   90.00
#
_symmetry.space_group_name_H-M   'P 1'
#
loop_
_entity.id
_entity.type
_entity.pdbx_description
1 polymer ?
#
loop_
_entity_poly.entity_id
_entity_poly.type
_entity_poly.pdbx_seq_one_letter_code
_entity_poly.pdbx_strand_id
1 'polypeptide(L)' 'MNRTCTNWFRQMQKARLAAPITDAQIRLAQGFLRELDPELSEIVALQQRYNALFLPEDGVHWLH' A
#
# COMPACT_ATOMS: atom_id res chain seq x y z
N MET A 1 -15.82 -0.61 -0.86
CA MET A 1 -14.44 -0.32 -1.30
C MET A 1 -13.42 -1.43 -0.97
N ASN A 2 -13.84 -2.69 -0.73
CA ASN A 2 -12.91 -3.75 -0.25
C ASN A 2 -12.46 -4.78 -1.30
N ARG A 3 -13.19 -4.98 -2.41
CA ARG A 3 -12.85 -6.08 -3.35
C ARG A 3 -11.57 -5.83 -4.16
N THR A 4 -11.28 -4.59 -4.53
CA THR A 4 -10.12 -4.25 -5.37
C THR A 4 -8.82 -4.37 -4.59
N CYS A 5 -8.74 -3.81 -3.38
CA CYS A 5 -7.53 -3.89 -2.53
C CYS A 5 -7.15 -5.33 -2.19
N THR A 6 -8.12 -6.18 -1.85
CA THR A 6 -7.85 -7.60 -1.55
C THR A 6 -7.37 -8.38 -2.78
N ASN A 7 -7.91 -8.09 -3.97
CA ASN A 7 -7.46 -8.73 -5.21
C ASN A 7 -6.03 -8.33 -5.56
N TRP A 8 -5.70 -7.03 -5.48
CA TRP A 8 -4.34 -6.53 -5.67
C TRP A 8 -3.37 -7.10 -4.64
N PHE A 9 -3.77 -7.17 -3.37
CA PHE A 9 -2.94 -7.78 -2.32
C PHE A 9 -2.63 -9.24 -2.61
N ARG A 10 -3.63 -10.07 -2.96
CA ARG A 10 -3.41 -11.47 -3.34
C ARG A 10 -2.48 -11.59 -4.55
N GLN A 11 -2.61 -10.68 -5.52
CA GLN A 11 -1.76 -10.67 -6.70
C GLN A 11 -0.30 -10.30 -6.34
N MET A 12 -0.10 -9.30 -5.49
CA MET A 12 1.21 -8.90 -4.98
C MET A 12 1.84 -9.96 -4.08
N GLN A 13 1.03 -10.68 -3.29
CA GLN A 13 1.49 -11.77 -2.43
C GLN A 13 2.07 -12.92 -3.27
N LYS A 14 1.41 -13.30 -4.36
CA LYS A 14 1.93 -14.30 -5.32
C LYS A 14 3.27 -13.88 -5.93
N ALA A 15 3.47 -12.59 -6.13
CA ALA A 15 4.71 -12.03 -6.64
C ALA A 15 5.79 -11.78 -5.57
N ARG A 16 5.50 -12.08 -4.28
CA ARG A 16 6.34 -11.71 -3.13
C ARG A 16 6.60 -10.19 -3.02
N LEU A 17 5.67 -9.38 -3.54
CA LEU A 17 5.68 -7.92 -3.49
C LEU A 17 4.67 -7.36 -2.48
N ALA A 18 3.97 -8.22 -1.73
CA ALA A 18 3.10 -7.82 -0.64
C ALA A 18 3.92 -7.33 0.56
N ALA A 19 4.41 -6.10 0.44
CA ALA A 19 5.13 -5.37 1.47
C ALA A 19 4.29 -4.17 1.94
N PRO A 20 4.57 -3.62 3.14
CA PRO A 20 3.97 -2.37 3.57
C PRO A 20 4.25 -1.25 2.55
N ILE A 21 3.26 -0.40 2.33
CA ILE A 21 3.47 0.81 1.54
C ILE A 21 4.29 1.79 2.40
N THR A 22 5.44 2.20 1.87
CA THR A 22 6.41 3.07 2.54
C THR A 22 6.30 4.52 2.08
N ASP A 23 6.84 5.47 2.87
CA ASP A 23 6.85 6.89 2.50
C ASP A 23 7.61 7.17 1.19
N ALA A 24 8.61 6.35 0.87
CA ALA A 24 9.31 6.44 -0.41
C ALA A 24 8.36 6.15 -1.58
N GLN A 25 7.49 5.15 -1.45
CA GLN A 25 6.49 4.82 -2.46
C GLN A 25 5.39 5.89 -2.56
N ILE A 26 5.05 6.56 -1.45
CA ILE A 26 4.14 7.72 -1.47
C ILE A 26 4.73 8.86 -2.29
N ARG A 27 6.00 9.21 -2.08
CA ARG A 27 6.69 10.26 -2.86
C ARG A 27 6.78 9.90 -4.35
N LEU A 28 7.05 8.62 -4.66
CA LEU A 28 7.05 8.14 -6.05
C LEU A 28 5.65 8.24 -6.66
N ALA A 29 4.60 7.85 -5.93
CA ALA A 29 3.22 7.95 -6.38
C ALA A 29 2.81 9.41 -6.65
N GLN A 30 3.20 10.34 -5.77
CA GLN A 30 2.98 11.77 -6.02
C GLN A 30 3.68 12.27 -7.29
N GLY A 31 4.91 11.82 -7.53
CA GLY A 31 5.63 12.15 -8.76
C GLY A 31 4.97 11.59 -10.01
N PHE A 32 4.55 10.32 -9.98
CA PHE A 32 3.90 9.65 -11.10
C PHE A 32 2.50 10.18 -11.39
N LEU A 33 1.77 10.60 -10.35
CA LEU A 33 0.39 11.06 -10.47
C LEU A 33 0.28 12.58 -10.56
N ARG A 34 1.39 13.33 -10.67
CA ARG A 34 1.42 14.80 -10.62
C ARG A 34 0.43 15.49 -11.57
N GLU A 35 0.18 14.91 -12.74
CA GLU A 35 -0.75 15.46 -13.73
C GLU A 35 -2.22 15.36 -13.31
N LEU A 36 -2.54 14.44 -12.39
CA LEU A 36 -3.88 14.24 -11.84
C LEU A 36 -4.15 15.10 -10.60
N ASP A 37 -3.14 15.87 -10.15
CA ASP A 37 -3.15 16.69 -8.93
C ASP A 37 -3.76 15.96 -7.71
N PRO A 38 -3.18 14.81 -7.30
CA PRO A 38 -3.77 14.01 -6.26
C PRO A 38 -3.54 14.63 -4.89
N GLU A 39 -4.60 14.63 -4.08
CA GLU A 39 -4.52 15.01 -2.68
C GLU A 39 -3.57 14.09 -1.90
N LEU A 40 -2.49 14.66 -1.34
CA LEU A 40 -1.51 13.91 -0.55
C LEU A 40 -2.19 13.20 0.64
N SER A 41 -3.16 13.86 1.24
CA SER A 41 -3.94 13.33 2.37
C SER A 41 -4.66 12.03 2.01
N GLU A 42 -5.22 11.92 0.80
CA GLU A 42 -5.91 10.73 0.31
C GLU A 42 -4.92 9.57 0.04
N ILE A 43 -3.74 9.88 -0.51
CA ILE A 43 -2.68 8.88 -0.74
C ILE A 43 -2.17 8.32 0.60
N VAL A 44 -1.97 9.18 1.60
CA VAL A 44 -1.55 8.78 2.95
C VAL A 44 -2.65 7.97 3.64
N ALA A 45 -3.91 8.37 3.52
CA ALA A 45 -5.04 7.61 4.06
C ALA A 45 -5.15 6.22 3.43
N LEU A 46 -4.84 6.08 2.12
CA LEU A 46 -4.75 4.79 1.45
C LEU A 46 -3.63 3.93 2.03
N GLN A 47 -2.43 4.50 2.24
CA GLN A 47 -1.30 3.80 2.86
C GLN A 47 -1.66 3.25 4.24
N GLN A 48 -2.26 4.08 5.10
CA GLN A 48 -2.65 3.68 6.45
C GLN A 48 -3.68 2.55 6.43
N ARG A 49 -4.73 2.65 5.60
CA ARG A 49 -5.74 1.60 5.46
C ARG A 49 -5.15 0.31 4.89
N TYR A 50 -4.29 0.40 3.88
CA TYR A 50 -3.63 -0.76 3.29
C TYR A 50 -2.72 -1.45 4.30
N ASN A 51 -1.85 -0.69 4.96
CA ASN A 51 -0.93 -1.23 5.97
C ASN A 51 -1.70 -1.84 7.14
N ALA A 52 -2.77 -1.19 7.64
CA ALA A 52 -3.59 -1.76 8.72
C ALA A 52 -4.32 -3.05 8.33
N LEU A 53 -4.71 -3.20 7.06
CA LEU A 53 -5.39 -4.41 6.57
C LEU A 53 -4.46 -5.61 6.39
N PHE A 54 -3.16 -5.36 6.16
CA PHE A 54 -2.21 -6.39 5.72
C PHE A 54 -0.96 -6.52 6.59
N LEU A 55 -0.74 -5.58 7.52
CA LEU A 55 0.21 -5.64 8.63
C LEU A 55 -0.57 -5.43 9.95
N PRO A 56 -1.21 -6.47 10.51
CA PRO A 56 -1.65 -6.41 11.90
C PRO A 56 -0.44 -6.26 12.83
N GLU A 57 -0.60 -5.49 13.91
CA GLU A 57 0.47 -5.15 14.88
C GLU A 57 1.16 -6.37 15.51
N ASP A 58 0.55 -7.57 15.44
CA ASP A 58 1.10 -8.83 15.99
C ASP A 58 2.02 -9.61 15.03
N GLY A 59 2.19 -9.18 13.78
CA GLY A 59 2.70 -10.05 12.72
C GLY A 59 4.07 -9.70 12.17
N VAL A 60 5.12 -9.65 13.00
CA VAL A 60 6.49 -9.76 12.48
C VAL A 60 6.67 -11.12 11.81
N HIS A 61 6.43 -11.18 10.50
CA HIS A 61 6.84 -12.30 9.64
C HIS A 61 7.75 -11.78 8.54
N TRP A 62 8.89 -11.20 8.91
CA TRP A 62 10.07 -11.29 8.07
C TRP A 62 10.57 -12.73 8.19
N LEU A 63 10.08 -13.63 7.34
CA LEU A 63 10.63 -14.98 7.26
C LEU A 63 11.73 -15.03 6.19
N HIS A 64 12.94 -15.18 6.72
CA HIS A 64 14.15 -15.85 6.21
C HIS A 64 13.97 -16.70 4.94
#